data_AF-A0A1Y3MD05-F1
#
_entry.id   AF-A0A1Y3MD05-F1
#
_cell.length_a   1.000
_cell.length_b   1.000
_cell.length_c   1.000
_cell.angle_alpha   90.00
_cell.angle_beta   90.00
_cell.angle_gamma   90.00
#
_symmetry.space_group_name_H-M   'P 1'
#
loop_
_entity.id
_entity.type
_entity.pdbx_description
1 polymer ?
#
loop_
_entity_poly.entity_id
_entity_poly.type
_entity_poly.pdbx_seq_one_letter_code
_entity_poly.pdbx_strand_id
1 'polypeptide(L)'
;MSSEKPIRKVTFEQLAQVVKQVEKQVEQAKTEVEQEQDKGAKKEKKKVYQEKRKIHKKLKEDYLPRLQKYESHQETFGDRNSFSKTDPDATFMRMKEDHMKNGQLKAGYNVQVGTENQFIVGYSLHQIPTDTRCFIPHLEKLKEALV
;
A
#
# COMPACT_ATOMS: atom_id res chain seq x y z
N MET A 1 -20.91 -11.52 -13.20
CA MET A 1 -19.98 -11.22 -12.10
C MET A 1 -18.90 -12.29 -12.13
N SER A 2 -17.79 -12.01 -12.81
CA SER A 2 -16.70 -12.96 -12.97
C SER A 2 -16.02 -13.14 -11.61
N SER A 3 -16.09 -14.33 -11.05
CA SER A 3 -15.33 -14.72 -9.85
C SER A 3 -13.86 -14.82 -10.24
N GLU A 4 -13.15 -13.69 -10.25
CA GLU A 4 -11.70 -13.69 -10.37
C GLU A 4 -11.13 -14.41 -9.14
N LYS A 5 -10.34 -15.46 -9.39
CA LYS A 5 -9.59 -16.15 -8.34
C LYS A 5 -8.78 -15.10 -7.57
N PRO A 6 -8.82 -15.09 -6.23
CA PRO A 6 -8.09 -14.10 -5.46
C PRO A 6 -6.61 -14.16 -5.83
N ILE A 7 -6.07 -13.02 -6.26
CA ILE A 7 -4.66 -12.86 -6.58
C ILE A 7 -3.88 -13.26 -5.32
N ARG A 8 -3.06 -14.31 -5.40
CA ARG A 8 -2.17 -14.70 -4.29
C ARG A 8 -1.16 -13.58 -4.07
N LYS A 9 -1.36 -12.81 -3.00
CA LYS A 9 -0.43 -11.76 -2.59
C LYS A 9 0.82 -12.39 -1.99
N VAL A 10 1.99 -11.98 -2.47
CA VAL A 10 3.28 -12.37 -1.90
C VAL A 10 3.53 -11.49 -0.68
N THR A 11 3.90 -12.10 0.45
CA THR A 11 4.24 -11.35 1.68
C THR A 11 5.70 -10.95 1.69
N PHE A 12 6.04 -9.93 2.48
CA PHE A 12 7.41 -9.51 2.72
C PHE A 12 8.29 -10.67 3.19
N GLU A 13 7.78 -11.51 4.09
CA GLU A 13 8.50 -12.69 4.59
C GLU A 13 8.84 -13.69 3.49
N GLN A 14 7.88 -13.98 2.61
CA GLN A 14 8.08 -14.88 1.48
C GLN A 14 9.14 -14.32 0.52
N LEU A 15 9.05 -13.03 0.20
CA LEU A 15 10.05 -12.38 -0.66
C LEU A 15 11.43 -12.35 0.02
N ALA A 16 11.51 -12.07 1.31
CA ALA A 16 12.76 -12.06 2.08
C ALA A 16 13.42 -13.45 2.10
N GLN A 17 12.65 -14.52 2.19
CA GLN A 17 13.17 -15.90 2.07
C GLN A 17 13.76 -16.14 0.68
N VAL A 18 13.08 -15.70 -0.38
CA VAL A 18 13.59 -15.79 -1.76
C VAL A 18 14.88 -14.98 -1.93
N VAL A 19 14.96 -13.77 -1.38
CA VAL A 19 16.19 -12.96 -1.43
C VAL A 19 17.36 -13.69 -0.78
N LYS A 20 17.16 -14.30 0.40
CA LYS A 20 18.20 -15.10 1.08
C LYS A 20 18.65 -16.31 0.25
N GLN A 21 17.72 -16.98 -0.44
CA GLN A 21 18.07 -18.10 -1.33
C GLN A 21 18.90 -17.62 -2.52
N VAL A 22 18.51 -16.50 -3.14
CA VAL A 22 19.25 -15.91 -4.26
C VAL A 22 20.63 -15.41 -3.81
N GLU A 23 20.76 -14.85 -2.61
CA GLU A 23 22.05 -14.43 -2.03
C GLU A 23 23.03 -15.61 -1.95
N LYS A 24 22.58 -16.76 -1.43
CA LYS A 24 23.37 -18.01 -1.42
C LYS A 24 23.80 -18.47 -2.81
N GLN A 25 22.90 -18.39 -3.80
CA GLN A 25 23.22 -18.77 -5.19
C GLN A 25 24.23 -17.81 -5.85
N VAL A 26 24.22 -16.54 -5.47
CA VAL A 26 25.21 -15.54 -5.93
C VAL A 26 26.58 -15.83 -5.32
N GLU A 27 26.64 -16.17 -4.03
CA GLU A 27 27.89 -16.55 -3.35
C GLU A 27 28.50 -17.84 -3.96
N GLN A 28 27.68 -18.86 -4.18
CA GLN A 28 28.11 -20.09 -4.87
C GLN A 28 28.66 -19.79 -6.27
N ALA A 29 27.94 -19.00 -7.06
CA ALA A 29 28.40 -18.60 -8.40
C ALA A 29 29.71 -17.77 -8.34
N LYS A 30 29.93 -16.99 -7.29
CA LYS A 30 31.19 -16.27 -7.08
C LYS A 30 32.34 -17.24 -6.82
N THR A 31 32.14 -18.22 -5.94
CA THR A 31 33.17 -19.24 -5.63
C THR A 31 33.51 -20.11 -6.85
N GLU A 32 32.51 -20.48 -7.66
CA GLU A 32 32.73 -21.23 -8.91
C GLU A 32 33.56 -20.46 -9.94
N VAL A 33 33.42 -19.13 -10.01
CA VAL A 33 34.23 -18.28 -10.90
C VAL A 33 35.68 -18.15 -10.40
N GLU A 34 35.88 -18.14 -9.08
CA GLU A 34 37.20 -18.07 -8.46
C GLU A 34 37.99 -19.37 -8.65
N GLN A 35 37.34 -20.53 -8.51
CA GLN A 35 37.95 -21.85 -8.64
C GLN A 35 38.21 -22.28 -10.11
N GLU A 36 37.56 -21.65 -11.09
CA GLU A 36 37.72 -21.99 -12.51
C GLU A 36 39.08 -21.53 -13.07
N GLN A 37 39.82 -22.47 -13.66
CA GLN A 37 41.15 -22.25 -14.24
C GLN A 37 41.11 -22.01 -15.75
N ASP A 38 40.16 -22.61 -16.48
CA ASP A 38 40.01 -22.38 -17.92
C ASP A 38 39.49 -20.95 -18.21
N LYS A 39 40.19 -20.22 -19.07
CA LYS A 39 39.86 -18.84 -19.47
C LYS A 39 38.51 -18.77 -20.21
N GLY A 40 38.15 -19.80 -20.98
CA GLY A 40 36.87 -19.88 -21.70
C GLY A 40 35.71 -20.03 -20.73
N ALA A 41 35.71 -21.12 -19.95
CA ALA A 41 34.69 -21.41 -18.95
C ALA A 41 34.56 -20.30 -17.88
N LYS A 42 35.68 -19.67 -17.46
CA LYS A 42 35.67 -18.57 -16.49
C LYS A 42 34.93 -17.33 -17.00
N LYS A 43 35.00 -17.01 -18.30
CA LYS A 43 34.24 -15.89 -18.89
C LYS A 43 32.74 -16.14 -18.85
N GLU A 44 32.30 -17.36 -19.15
CA GLU A 44 30.89 -17.73 -19.14
C GLU A 44 30.31 -17.73 -17.72
N LYS A 45 31.00 -18.37 -16.76
CA LYS A 45 30.59 -18.36 -15.35
C LYS A 45 30.54 -16.94 -14.78
N LYS A 46 31.45 -16.06 -15.19
CA LYS A 46 31.44 -14.64 -14.78
C LYS A 46 30.20 -13.89 -15.28
N LYS A 47 29.70 -14.19 -16.50
CA LYS A 47 28.44 -13.60 -17.00
C LYS A 47 27.26 -14.05 -16.15
N VAL A 48 27.15 -15.35 -15.86
CA VAL A 48 26.08 -15.91 -15.00
C VAL A 48 26.11 -15.29 -13.60
N TYR A 49 27.29 -15.17 -12.99
CA TYR A 49 27.45 -14.47 -11.71
C TYR A 49 26.97 -13.02 -11.77
N GLN A 50 27.32 -12.27 -12.82
CA GLN A 50 26.87 -10.89 -12.98
C GLN A 50 25.36 -10.77 -13.12
N GLU A 51 24.71 -11.69 -13.85
CA GLU A 51 23.25 -11.74 -13.98
C GLU A 51 22.57 -12.03 -12.64
N LYS A 52 23.01 -13.09 -11.94
CA LYS A 52 22.49 -13.42 -10.60
C LYS A 52 22.68 -12.26 -9.62
N ARG A 53 23.84 -11.61 -9.64
CA ARG A 53 24.12 -10.42 -8.80
C ARG A 53 23.19 -9.25 -9.13
N LYS A 54 22.92 -8.99 -10.41
CA LYS A 54 21.98 -7.94 -10.84
C LYS A 54 20.56 -8.22 -10.33
N ILE A 55 20.11 -9.47 -10.42
CA ILE A 55 18.80 -9.90 -9.91
C ILE A 55 18.75 -9.71 -8.40
N HIS A 56 19.73 -10.24 -7.66
CA HIS A 56 19.82 -10.08 -6.21
C HIS A 56 19.76 -8.61 -5.78
N LYS A 57 20.52 -7.74 -6.46
CA LYS A 57 20.53 -6.30 -6.19
C LYS A 57 19.14 -5.68 -6.36
N LYS A 58 18.43 -5.98 -7.45
CA LYS A 58 17.05 -5.50 -7.67
C LYS A 58 16.08 -5.98 -6.60
N LEU A 59 16.15 -7.26 -6.24
CA LEU A 59 15.29 -7.83 -5.21
C LEU A 59 15.51 -7.16 -3.85
N LYS A 60 16.78 -6.95 -3.47
CA LYS A 60 17.17 -6.42 -2.16
C LYS A 60 16.96 -4.90 -2.05
N GLU A 61 17.30 -4.14 -3.08
CA GLU A 61 17.30 -2.66 -3.02
C GLU A 61 15.98 -2.03 -3.47
N ASP A 62 15.19 -2.66 -4.34
CA ASP A 62 13.93 -2.11 -4.85
C ASP A 62 12.72 -2.89 -4.34
N TYR A 63 12.62 -4.18 -4.66
CA TYR A 63 11.36 -4.91 -4.44
C TYR A 63 11.05 -5.17 -2.97
N LEU A 64 12.05 -5.54 -2.17
CA LEU A 64 11.88 -5.82 -0.75
C LEU A 64 11.41 -4.58 0.06
N PRO A 65 12.06 -3.41 -0.02
CA PRO A 65 11.56 -2.21 0.66
C PRO A 65 10.23 -1.71 0.08
N ARG A 66 10.00 -1.88 -1.23
CA ARG A 66 8.74 -1.48 -1.87
C ARG A 66 7.57 -2.35 -1.42
N LEU A 67 7.77 -3.65 -1.24
CA LEU A 67 6.75 -4.55 -0.72
C LEU A 67 6.40 -4.21 0.74
N GLN A 68 7.39 -3.96 1.59
CA GLN A 68 7.18 -3.51 2.96
C GLN A 68 6.35 -2.20 3.02
N LYS A 69 6.65 -1.26 2.11
CA LYS A 69 5.87 -0.02 1.98
C LYS A 69 4.43 -0.31 1.56
N TYR A 70 4.19 -1.25 0.66
CA TYR A 70 2.84 -1.61 0.24
C TYR A 70 2.05 -2.32 1.33
N GLU A 71 2.67 -3.19 2.11
CA GLU A 71 2.02 -3.83 3.26
C GLU A 71 1.60 -2.79 4.30
N SER A 72 2.51 -1.89 4.69
CA SER A 72 2.17 -0.82 5.65
C SER A 72 1.08 0.13 5.12
N HIS A 73 1.09 0.46 3.83
CA HIS A 73 0.00 1.22 3.22
C HIS A 73 -1.32 0.45 3.22
N GLN A 74 -1.29 -0.86 2.98
CA GLN A 74 -2.49 -1.69 2.99
C GLN A 74 -3.10 -1.82 4.39
N GLU A 75 -2.25 -1.92 5.42
CA GLU A 75 -2.70 -1.84 6.82
C GLU A 75 -3.33 -0.49 7.14
N THR A 76 -2.72 0.62 6.66
CA THR A 76 -3.25 1.98 6.86
C THR A 76 -4.58 2.21 6.12
N PHE A 77 -4.75 1.62 4.93
CA PHE A 77 -5.98 1.69 4.16
C PHE A 77 -7.15 1.02 4.89
N GLY A 78 -6.93 -0.15 5.49
CA GLY A 78 -8.01 -0.99 5.98
C GLY A 78 -9.01 -1.26 4.85
N ASP A 79 -10.26 -0.86 5.05
CA ASP A 79 -11.34 -0.99 4.06
C ASP A 79 -11.45 0.22 3.10
N ARG A 80 -10.62 1.26 3.29
CA ARG A 80 -10.66 2.51 2.51
C ARG A 80 -9.74 2.45 1.29
N ASN A 81 -10.02 3.29 0.29
CA ASN A 81 -9.25 3.32 -0.96
C ASN A 81 -8.12 4.38 -0.97
N SER A 82 -8.08 5.30 0.00
CA SER A 82 -7.10 6.39 0.03
C SER A 82 -6.88 6.91 1.45
N PHE A 83 -5.70 7.49 1.72
CA PHE A 83 -5.40 8.25 2.94
C PHE A 83 -4.44 9.40 2.62
N SER A 84 -4.43 10.46 3.43
CA SER A 84 -3.45 11.55 3.29
C SER A 84 -2.08 11.19 3.83
N LYS A 85 -1.02 11.65 3.16
CA LYS A 85 0.36 11.45 3.63
C LYS A 85 0.63 12.11 4.98
N THR A 86 -0.02 13.24 5.27
CA THR A 86 0.16 14.00 6.52
C THR A 86 -0.81 13.59 7.62
N ASP A 87 -2.00 13.13 7.24
CA ASP A 87 -3.06 12.71 8.14
C ASP A 87 -3.66 11.39 7.62
N PRO A 88 -3.17 10.22 8.08
CA PRO A 88 -3.63 8.92 7.60
C PRO A 88 -5.13 8.64 7.83
N ASP A 89 -5.78 9.38 8.72
CA ASP A 89 -7.20 9.26 8.98
C ASP A 89 -8.05 10.03 7.96
N ALA A 90 -7.48 11.06 7.32
CA ALA A 90 -8.16 11.83 6.29
C ALA A 90 -8.24 11.06 4.95
N THR A 91 -9.42 11.05 4.34
CA THR A 91 -9.68 10.38 3.06
C THR A 91 -9.66 11.41 1.93
N PHE A 92 -9.14 11.06 0.75
CA PHE A 92 -9.23 11.97 -0.40
C PHE A 92 -10.66 12.00 -0.93
N MET A 93 -11.24 13.19 -0.94
CA MET A 93 -12.61 13.45 -1.38
C MET A 93 -12.60 14.41 -2.56
N ARG A 94 -13.53 14.23 -3.49
CA ARG A 94 -13.72 15.21 -4.57
C ARG A 94 -14.43 16.42 -3.99
N MET A 95 -13.72 17.53 -3.93
CA MET A 95 -14.31 18.77 -3.45
C MET A 95 -15.29 19.32 -4.48
N LYS A 96 -16.25 20.15 -4.02
CA LYS A 96 -17.14 20.89 -4.91
C LYS A 96 -16.30 21.70 -5.89
N GLU A 97 -16.74 21.73 -7.15
CA GLU A 97 -16.10 22.55 -8.16
C GLU A 97 -16.19 24.02 -7.73
N ASP A 98 -15.04 24.67 -7.64
CA ASP A 98 -14.99 26.11 -7.47
C ASP A 98 -15.40 26.79 -8.80
N HIS A 99 -15.59 28.11 -8.76
CA HIS A 99 -15.89 28.91 -9.95
C HIS A 99 -14.82 28.78 -11.05
N MET A 100 -13.63 28.26 -10.70
CA MET A 100 -12.50 28.01 -11.58
C MET A 100 -12.45 26.55 -12.10
N LYS A 101 -13.49 25.74 -11.83
CA LYS A 101 -13.62 24.32 -12.21
C LYS A 101 -12.53 23.40 -11.64
N ASN A 102 -11.94 23.76 -10.49
CA ASN A 102 -10.96 22.93 -9.80
C ASN A 102 -11.64 21.87 -8.93
N GLY A 103 -12.21 20.84 -9.56
CA GLY A 103 -12.70 19.64 -8.87
C GLY A 103 -11.56 18.74 -8.34
N GLN A 104 -10.62 19.31 -7.59
CA GLN A 104 -9.45 18.60 -7.08
C GLN A 104 -9.81 17.65 -5.94
N LEU A 105 -9.14 16.50 -5.91
CA LEU A 105 -9.16 15.61 -4.74
C LEU A 105 -8.36 16.26 -3.62
N LYS A 106 -9.01 16.46 -2.47
CA LYS A 106 -8.34 16.96 -1.26
C LYS A 106 -8.62 16.01 -0.12
N ALA A 107 -7.63 15.83 0.76
CA ALA A 107 -7.81 15.10 1.99
C ALA A 107 -8.82 15.84 2.88
N GLY A 108 -9.76 15.11 3.44
CA GLY A 108 -10.75 15.68 4.35
C GLY A 108 -11.51 14.61 5.11
N TYR A 109 -12.50 15.08 5.86
CA TYR A 109 -13.46 14.26 6.60
C TYR A 109 -14.86 14.67 6.19
N ASN A 110 -15.76 13.70 6.17
CA ASN A 110 -17.16 13.96 5.92
C ASN A 110 -17.85 14.18 7.28
N VAL A 111 -18.21 15.43 7.55
CA VAL A 111 -18.85 15.84 8.80
C VAL A 111 -20.36 15.82 8.59
N GLN A 112 -21.07 15.09 9.46
CA GLN A 112 -22.53 15.11 9.53
C GLN A 112 -22.94 15.79 10.83
N VAL A 113 -23.89 16.72 10.75
CA VAL A 113 -24.39 17.50 11.88
C VAL A 113 -25.91 17.40 11.90
N GLY A 114 -26.47 16.94 13.02
CA GLY A 114 -27.90 16.88 13.27
C GLY A 114 -28.35 18.10 14.07
N THR A 115 -29.41 18.77 13.61
CA THR A 115 -30.00 19.92 14.29
C THR A 115 -31.50 19.74 14.50
N GLU A 116 -32.01 20.24 15.61
CA GLU A 116 -33.43 20.24 15.96
C GLU A 116 -33.75 21.55 16.69
N ASN A 117 -34.81 22.25 16.28
CA ASN A 117 -35.25 23.51 16.89
C ASN A 117 -34.12 24.56 17.07
N GLN A 118 -33.25 24.70 16.06
CA GLN A 118 -32.06 25.59 16.08
C GLN A 118 -30.95 25.18 17.06
N PHE A 119 -31.04 24.00 17.69
CA PHE A 119 -29.97 23.43 18.49
C PHE A 119 -29.22 22.35 17.70
N ILE A 120 -27.91 22.22 17.98
CA ILE A 120 -27.12 21.09 17.48
C ILE A 120 -27.36 19.92 18.44
N VAL A 121 -27.93 18.85 17.91
CA VAL A 121 -28.26 17.63 18.68
C VAL A 121 -27.11 16.63 18.65
N GLY A 122 -26.29 16.65 17.59
CA GLY A 122 -25.10 15.81 17.53
C GLY A 122 -24.28 16.02 16.26
N TYR A 123 -23.05 15.49 16.27
CA TYR A 123 -22.17 15.49 15.11
C TYR A 123 -21.37 14.19 15.01
N SER A 124 -20.94 13.87 13.80
CA SER A 124 -20.06 12.72 13.54
C SER A 124 -19.09 13.02 12.41
N LEU A 125 -17.90 12.43 12.51
CA LEU A 125 -16.85 12.52 11.51
C LEU A 125 -16.69 11.15 10.84
N HIS A 126 -16.69 11.13 9.51
CA HIS A 126 -16.59 9.91 8.72
C HIS A 126 -15.41 9.95 7.76
N GLN A 127 -14.72 8.82 7.64
CA GLN A 127 -13.61 8.60 6.71
C GLN A 127 -14.13 8.08 5.35
N ILE A 128 -15.22 8.68 4.84
CA ILE A 128 -15.92 8.26 3.63
C ILE A 128 -16.01 9.44 2.66
N PRO A 129 -15.64 9.29 1.38
CA PRO A 129 -15.55 10.42 0.45
C PRO A 129 -16.91 11.02 0.05
N THR A 130 -18.01 10.29 0.25
CA THR A 130 -19.38 10.72 -0.07
C THR A 130 -20.27 10.53 1.15
N ASP A 131 -21.25 11.41 1.33
CA ASP A 131 -22.19 11.46 2.45
C ASP A 131 -23.26 10.36 2.43
N THR A 132 -23.52 9.76 1.26
CA THR A 132 -24.56 8.74 1.06
C THR A 132 -24.51 7.55 2.01
N ARG A 133 -23.32 7.17 2.51
CA ARG A 133 -23.13 6.06 3.45
C ARG A 133 -22.97 6.50 4.91
N CYS A 134 -22.92 7.81 5.17
CA CYS A 134 -22.67 8.36 6.50
C CYS A 134 -23.93 8.44 7.36
N PHE A 135 -25.13 8.40 6.76
CA PHE A 135 -26.39 8.64 7.48
C PHE A 135 -26.69 7.56 8.53
N ILE A 136 -26.59 6.28 8.18
CA ILE A 136 -26.86 5.17 9.12
C ILE A 136 -25.86 5.23 10.31
N PRO A 137 -24.53 5.27 10.08
CA PRO A 137 -23.58 5.39 11.19
C PRO A 137 -23.73 6.69 12.01
N HIS A 138 -24.15 7.79 11.39
CA HIS A 138 -24.43 9.05 12.11
C HIS A 138 -25.59 8.89 13.09
N LEU A 139 -26.70 8.28 12.66
CA LEU A 139 -27.88 8.08 13.51
C LEU A 139 -27.62 7.07 14.63
N GLU A 140 -26.87 6.00 14.37
CA GLU A 140 -26.46 5.04 15.40
C GLU A 140 -25.65 5.73 16.50
N LYS A 141 -24.66 6.55 16.11
CA LYS A 141 -23.87 7.34 17.06
C LYS A 141 -24.72 8.35 17.84
N LEU A 142 -25.68 9.00 17.19
CA LEU A 142 -26.57 9.96 17.84
C LEU A 142 -27.52 9.25 18.83
N LYS A 143 -28.01 8.06 18.49
CA LYS A 143 -28.81 7.21 19.38
C LYS A 143 -28.02 6.79 20.62
N GLU A 144 -26.76 6.39 20.47
CA GLU A 144 -25.88 6.04 21.59
C GLU A 144 -25.56 7.24 22.49
N ALA A 145 -25.56 8.46 21.95
CA ALA A 145 -25.23 9.66 22.72
C ALA A 145 -26.44 10.26 23.48
N LEU A 146 -27.67 9.97 23.04
CA LEU A 146 -28.91 10.51 23.62
C LEU A 146 -29.66 9.55 24.56
N VAL A 147 -29.26 8.28 24.60
CA VAL A 147 -29.80 7.25 25.49
C VAL A 147 -28.83 7.01 26.64
#